data_AF-A0A327SBA0-F1
#
_entry.id   AF-A0A327SBA0-F1
#
_cell.length_a   1.000
_cell.length_b   1.000
_cell.length_c   1.000
_cell.angle_alpha   90.00
_cell.angle_beta   90.00
_cell.angle_gamma   90.00
#
_symmetry.space_group_name_H-M   'P 1'
#
loop_
_entity.id
_entity.type
_entity.pdbx_description
1 polymer ?
#
loop_
_entity_poly.entity_id
_entity_poly.type
_entity_poly.pdbx_seq_one_letter_code
_entity_poly.pdbx_strand_id
1 'polypeptide(L)'
;MKNIALISIIFFTTLTFAQKERSLELNKSTNLIDVVYYHDNGEVSQTGSYTKDGKLQGEWLSFNINGTKTVSATYDQGKKVGKWFYWTDKILKEVDYTSNAIASVNEWSNTSSVAFQE
;
A
#
# COMPACT_ATOMS: atom_id res chain seq x y z
N MET A 1 -36.73 -20.33 -46.92
CA MET A 1 -36.64 -21.06 -45.64
C MET A 1 -35.19 -20.96 -45.20
N LYS A 2 -34.85 -20.12 -44.22
CA LYS A 2 -34.70 -20.51 -42.80
C LYS A 2 -33.76 -21.74 -42.73
N ASN A 3 -32.48 -21.63 -42.37
CA ASN A 3 -31.99 -21.17 -41.08
C ASN A 3 -30.54 -20.67 -41.10
N ILE A 4 -30.34 -19.62 -40.31
CA ILE A 4 -29.07 -19.05 -39.86
C ILE A 4 -28.42 -20.03 -38.87
N ALA A 5 -27.14 -20.36 -39.07
CA ALA A 5 -26.27 -20.81 -37.99
C ALA A 5 -25.03 -19.91 -38.00
N LEU A 6 -25.24 -18.67 -37.52
CA LEU A 6 -24.15 -17.80 -37.12
C LEU A 6 -23.55 -18.47 -35.87
N ILE A 7 -22.44 -19.18 -36.03
CA ILE A 7 -21.62 -19.61 -34.89
C ILE A 7 -21.06 -18.31 -34.32
N SER A 8 -21.78 -17.74 -33.37
CA SER A 8 -21.28 -16.68 -32.50
C SER A 8 -20.09 -17.27 -31.76
N ILE A 9 -18.90 -17.07 -32.32
CA ILE A 9 -17.65 -17.16 -31.59
C ILE A 9 -17.78 -16.07 -30.53
N ILE A 10 -18.27 -16.47 -29.36
CA ILE A 10 -18.07 -15.73 -28.13
C ILE A 10 -16.54 -15.78 -27.97
N PHE A 11 -15.85 -14.80 -28.57
CA PHE A 11 -14.59 -14.35 -28.05
C PHE A 11 -14.94 -13.89 -26.64
N PHE A 12 -14.84 -14.82 -25.70
CA PHE A 12 -14.48 -14.53 -24.33
C PHE A 12 -13.21 -13.72 -24.48
N THR A 13 -13.36 -12.40 -24.57
CA THR A 13 -12.32 -11.46 -24.26
C THR A 13 -12.09 -11.68 -22.78
N THR A 14 -11.33 -12.73 -22.44
CA THR A 14 -10.66 -12.77 -21.16
C THR A 14 -9.80 -11.52 -21.19
N LEU A 15 -10.28 -10.47 -20.53
CA LEU A 15 -9.43 -9.38 -20.09
C LEU A 15 -8.42 -10.09 -19.20
N THR A 16 -7.32 -10.52 -19.79
CA THR A 16 -6.15 -10.95 -19.04
C THR A 16 -5.65 -9.67 -18.40
N PHE A 17 -6.16 -9.35 -17.21
CA PHE A 17 -5.50 -8.43 -16.32
C PHE A 17 -4.18 -9.12 -15.95
N ALA A 18 -3.14 -8.86 -16.75
CA ALA A 18 -1.79 -9.27 -16.41
C ALA A 18 -1.45 -8.51 -15.13
N GLN A 19 -1.55 -9.17 -13.99
CA GLN A 19 -1.21 -8.57 -12.71
C GLN A 19 0.23 -8.09 -12.81
N LYS A 20 0.44 -6.79 -12.57
CA LYS A 20 1.77 -6.21 -12.65
C LYS A 20 2.62 -6.83 -11.54
N GLU A 21 3.65 -7.57 -11.93
CA GLU A 21 4.59 -8.15 -10.99
C GLU A 21 5.27 -7.04 -10.16
N ARG A 22 5.61 -7.35 -8.90
CA ARG A 22 6.35 -6.43 -8.04
C ARG A 22 7.73 -6.12 -8.61
N SER A 23 8.18 -4.88 -8.45
CA SER A 23 9.56 -4.50 -8.78
C SER A 23 10.50 -4.81 -7.63
N LEU A 24 11.70 -5.32 -7.93
CA LEU A 24 12.78 -5.59 -6.97
C LEU A 24 14.11 -5.09 -7.56
N GLU A 25 14.78 -4.16 -6.89
CA GLU A 25 16.05 -3.59 -7.34
C GLU A 25 17.08 -3.58 -6.20
N LEU A 26 18.30 -4.06 -6.47
CA LEU A 26 19.40 -3.98 -5.50
C LEU A 26 19.99 -2.57 -5.52
N ASN A 27 19.82 -1.84 -4.42
CA ASN A 27 20.44 -0.57 -4.19
C ASN A 27 21.91 -0.74 -3.78
N LYS A 28 22.85 -0.40 -4.67
CA LYS A 28 24.29 -0.63 -4.45
C LYS A 28 24.88 0.26 -3.35
N SER A 29 24.29 1.41 -3.03
CA SER A 29 24.82 2.32 -2.01
C SER A 29 24.36 1.94 -0.61
N THR A 30 23.10 1.55 -0.45
CA THR A 30 22.54 1.13 0.84
C THR A 30 22.67 -0.37 1.10
N ASN A 31 22.97 -1.15 0.06
CA ASN A 31 23.03 -2.61 0.09
C ASN A 31 21.69 -3.28 0.48
N LEU A 32 20.58 -2.59 0.18
CA LEU A 32 19.20 -3.05 0.39
C LEU A 32 18.53 -3.41 -0.95
N ILE A 33 17.46 -4.18 -0.89
CA ILE A 33 16.61 -4.53 -2.03
C ILE A 33 15.37 -3.65 -1.97
N ASP A 34 15.31 -2.64 -2.82
CA ASP A 34 14.17 -1.74 -2.94
C ASP A 34 13.03 -2.48 -3.66
N VAL A 35 11.81 -2.32 -3.16
CA VAL A 35 10.62 -3.03 -3.65
C VAL A 35 9.48 -2.07 -3.95
N VAL A 36 8.75 -2.36 -5.01
CA VAL A 36 7.49 -1.69 -5.34
C VAL A 36 6.42 -2.75 -5.61
N TYR A 37 5.36 -2.71 -4.82
CA TYR A 37 4.16 -3.51 -5.04
C TYR A 37 3.10 -2.67 -5.75
N TYR A 38 2.25 -3.35 -6.51
CA TYR A 38 1.18 -2.72 -7.27
C TYR A 38 -0.19 -3.27 -6.86
N HIS A 39 -1.21 -2.44 -6.98
CA HIS A 39 -2.61 -2.86 -6.95
C HIS A 39 -3.00 -3.50 -8.28
N ASP A 40 -4.17 -4.13 -8.33
CA ASP A 40 -4.68 -4.78 -9.56
C ASP A 40 -4.93 -3.77 -10.71
N ASN A 41 -5.12 -2.49 -10.39
CA ASN A 41 -5.21 -1.40 -11.37
C ASN A 41 -3.83 -0.94 -11.91
N GLY A 42 -2.73 -1.52 -11.41
CA GLY A 42 -1.36 -1.18 -11.80
C GLY A 42 -0.75 0.02 -11.07
N GLU A 43 -1.51 0.72 -10.21
CA GLU A 43 -0.99 1.79 -9.34
C GLU A 43 -0.16 1.21 -8.20
N VAL A 44 0.72 2.03 -7.61
CA VAL A 44 1.58 1.61 -6.50
C VAL A 44 0.73 1.31 -5.27
N SER A 45 0.89 0.12 -4.71
CA SER A 45 0.25 -0.26 -3.44
C SER A 45 1.18 -0.06 -2.26
N GLN A 46 2.46 -0.43 -2.41
CA GLN A 46 3.46 -0.30 -1.36
C GLN A 46 4.86 -0.07 -1.91
N THR A 47 5.68 0.66 -1.16
CA THR A 47 7.11 0.82 -1.44
C THR A 47 7.91 0.64 -0.16
N GLY A 48 9.10 0.08 -0.26
CA GLY A 48 10.03 -0.01 0.86
C GLY A 48 11.31 -0.73 0.46
N SER A 49 12.07 -1.16 1.45
CA SER A 49 13.33 -1.87 1.23
C SER A 49 13.45 -3.07 2.16
N TYR A 50 14.09 -4.12 1.64
CA TYR A 50 14.49 -5.30 2.39
C TYR A 50 16.00 -5.35 2.58
N THR A 51 16.45 -5.90 3.69
CA THR A 51 17.81 -6.38 3.85
C THR A 51 18.05 -7.62 2.96
N LYS A 52 19.32 -8.00 2.76
CA LYS A 52 19.67 -9.21 1.99
C LYS A 52 19.14 -10.51 2.60
N ASP A 53 18.91 -10.54 3.91
CA ASP A 53 18.29 -11.65 4.63
C ASP A 53 16.74 -11.58 4.64
N GLY A 54 16.15 -10.63 3.90
CA GLY A 54 14.70 -10.54 3.67
C GLY A 54 13.92 -9.83 4.78
N LYS A 55 14.59 -9.07 5.65
CA LYS A 55 13.92 -8.29 6.71
C LYS A 55 13.58 -6.89 6.23
N LEU A 56 12.48 -6.34 6.74
CA LEU A 56 12.07 -4.96 6.44
C LEU A 56 13.11 -3.97 6.99
N GLN A 57 13.51 -2.99 6.18
CA GLN A 57 14.44 -1.93 6.57
C GLN A 57 13.97 -0.58 6.03
N GLY A 58 14.14 0.47 6.82
CA GLY A 58 13.87 1.85 6.42
C GLY A 58 12.38 2.18 6.39
N GLU A 59 12.04 3.20 5.60
CA GLU A 59 10.65 3.64 5.45
C GLU A 59 9.86 2.70 4.52
N TRP A 60 8.66 2.37 4.96
CA TRP A 60 7.67 1.60 4.24
C TRP A 60 6.41 2.44 4.09
N LEU A 61 6.01 2.66 2.83
CA LEU A 61 4.82 3.44 2.49
C LEU A 61 3.77 2.50 1.91
N SER A 62 2.50 2.71 2.29
CA SER A 62 1.35 2.07 1.66
C SER A 62 0.39 3.12 1.13
N PHE A 63 -0.28 2.78 0.04
CA PHE A 63 -1.19 3.65 -0.69
C PHE A 63 -2.51 2.92 -0.97
N ASN A 64 -3.62 3.65 -1.00
CA ASN A 64 -4.91 3.09 -1.43
C ASN A 64 -4.98 2.93 -2.96
N ILE A 65 -6.11 2.43 -3.47
CA ILE A 65 -6.34 2.18 -4.90
C ILE A 65 -6.31 3.45 -5.78
N ASN A 66 -6.36 4.64 -5.15
CA ASN A 66 -6.30 5.95 -5.81
C ASN A 66 -4.91 6.60 -5.65
N GLY A 67 -3.90 5.85 -5.20
CA GLY A 67 -2.54 6.36 -4.97
C GLY A 67 -2.38 7.29 -3.75
N THR A 68 -3.41 7.44 -2.90
CA THR A 68 -3.30 8.25 -1.67
C THR A 68 -2.60 7.47 -0.58
N LYS A 69 -1.60 8.08 0.07
CA LYS A 69 -0.84 7.45 1.16
C LYS A 69 -1.75 7.13 2.35
N THR A 70 -1.74 5.88 2.79
CA THR A 70 -2.52 5.37 3.93
C THR A 70 -1.65 4.94 5.10
N VAL A 71 -0.39 4.57 4.86
CA VAL A 71 0.56 4.19 5.92
C VAL A 71 1.95 4.70 5.63
N SER A 72 2.65 5.17 6.66
CA SER A 72 4.09 5.37 6.69
C SER A 72 4.60 4.68 7.95
N ALA A 73 5.52 3.74 7.76
CA ALA A 73 6.07 2.88 8.77
C ALA A 73 7.59 2.91 8.66
N THR A 74 8.30 2.80 9.79
CA THR A 74 9.76 2.64 9.78
C THR A 74 10.14 1.33 10.44
N TYR A 75 11.04 0.60 9.78
CA TYR A 75 11.57 -0.66 10.26
C TYR A 75 13.09 -0.62 10.38
N ASP A 76 13.60 -1.34 11.37
CA ASP A 76 15.01 -1.65 11.51
C ASP A 76 15.19 -3.14 11.74
N GLN A 77 15.81 -3.83 10.78
CA GLN A 77 16.05 -5.27 10.81
C GLN A 77 14.77 -6.06 11.12
N GLY A 78 13.65 -5.69 10.49
CA GLY A 78 12.34 -6.30 10.66
C GLY A 78 11.58 -5.88 11.92
N LYS A 79 12.17 -5.04 12.78
CA LYS A 79 11.49 -4.49 13.96
C LYS A 79 10.84 -3.17 13.64
N LYS A 80 9.63 -2.95 14.14
CA LYS A 80 8.95 -1.66 14.11
C LYS A 80 9.69 -0.67 15.00
N VAL A 81 10.06 0.48 14.45
CA VAL A 81 10.76 1.55 15.16
C VAL A 81 10.22 2.91 14.73
N GLY A 82 10.35 3.90 15.61
CA GLY A 82 9.94 5.28 15.35
C GLY A 82 8.44 5.46 15.16
N LYS A 83 8.08 6.62 14.64
CA LYS A 83 6.68 7.02 14.44
C LYS A 83 6.10 6.38 13.20
N TRP A 84 4.98 5.69 13.39
CA TRP A 84 4.17 5.15 12.33
C TRP A 84 2.90 5.96 12.22
N PHE A 85 2.50 6.25 11.00
CA PHE A 85 1.32 7.02 10.69
C PHE A 85 0.35 6.17 9.90
N TYR A 86 -0.91 6.21 10.31
CA TYR A 86 -2.02 5.57 9.64
C TYR A 86 -3.05 6.65 9.31
N TRP A 87 -3.32 6.82 8.04
CA TRP A 87 -4.30 7.77 7.53
C TRP A 87 -5.54 7.03 7.04
N THR A 88 -6.69 7.53 7.49
CA THR A 88 -8.01 7.23 6.95
C THR A 88 -8.67 8.54 6.58
N ASP A 89 -9.84 8.50 5.96
CA ASP A 89 -10.56 9.71 5.51
C ASP A 89 -10.83 10.72 6.64
N LYS A 90 -10.96 10.25 7.88
CA LYS A 90 -11.34 11.08 9.03
C LYS A 90 -10.30 11.14 10.14
N ILE A 91 -9.45 10.12 10.22
CA ILE A 91 -8.56 9.90 11.36
C ILE A 91 -7.12 9.81 10.87
N LEU A 92 -6.25 10.56 11.53
CA LEU A 92 -4.80 10.31 11.56
C LEU A 92 -4.46 9.64 12.89
N LYS A 93 -3.80 8.50 12.83
CA LYS A 93 -3.26 7.81 14.01
C LYS A 93 -1.74 7.76 13.91
N GLU A 94 -1.06 8.31 14.91
CA GLU A 94 0.38 8.18 15.10
C GLU A 94 0.65 7.15 16.20
N VAL A 95 1.52 6.18 15.93
CA VAL A 95 1.97 5.19 16.89
C VAL A 95 3.49 5.21 16.93
N ASP A 96 4.06 5.54 18.09
CA ASP A 96 5.51 5.50 18.27
C ASP A 96 5.92 4.10 18.71
N TYR A 97 6.82 3.46 17.97
CA TYR A 97 7.33 2.13 18.26
C TYR A 97 8.80 2.17 18.72
N THR A 98 9.10 1.42 19.76
CA THR A 98 10.47 1.11 20.18
C THR A 98 10.67 -0.41 20.16
N SER A 99 11.36 -0.92 19.14
CA SER A 99 11.63 -2.36 18.98
C SER A 99 10.38 -3.23 19.09
N ASN A 100 9.37 -2.97 18.25
CA ASN A 100 8.04 -3.61 18.26
C ASN A 100 7.11 -3.26 19.42
N ALA A 101 7.59 -2.61 20.49
CA ALA A 101 6.73 -2.16 21.59
C ALA A 101 6.13 -0.78 21.27
N ILE A 102 4.86 -0.58 21.63
CA ILE A 102 4.21 0.72 21.51
C ILE A 102 4.68 1.61 22.67
N ALA A 103 5.31 2.72 22.35
CA ALA A 103 5.73 3.75 23.30
C ALA A 103 4.62 4.79 23.52
N SER A 104 3.93 5.21 22.46
CA SER A 104 2.80 6.13 22.55
C SER A 104 1.83 5.97 21.37
N VAL A 105 0.59 6.43 21.56
CA VAL A 105 -0.44 6.48 20.53
C VAL A 105 -1.14 7.83 20.59
N ASN A 106 -1.18 8.54 19.48
CA ASN A 106 -1.95 9.77 19.31
C ASN A 106 -2.96 9.59 18.17
N GLU A 107 -4.14 10.16 18.34
CA GLU A 107 -5.21 10.11 17.34
C GLU A 107 -5.81 11.49 17.16
N TRP A 108 -5.95 11.92 15.90
CA TRP A 108 -6.58 13.17 15.52
C TRP A 108 -7.72 12.87 14.56
N SER A 109 -8.91 13.41 14.85
CA SER A 109 -10.09 13.26 14.00
C SER A 109 -10.61 14.62 13.53
N ASN A 110 -10.85 14.77 12.23
CA ASN A 110 -11.57 15.92 11.68
C ASN A 110 -13.07 15.64 11.69
N THR A 111 -13.72 15.76 12.86
CA THR A 111 -15.18 15.81 12.93
C THR A 111 -15.61 17.27 12.80
N SER A 112 -15.92 17.71 11.59
CA SER A 112 -16.73 18.92 11.41
C SER A 112 -18.16 18.62 11.85
N SER A 113 -18.41 18.75 13.16
CA SER A 113 -19.77 18.93 13.66
C SER A 113 -20.23 20.30 13.19
N VAL A 114 -20.89 20.36 12.03
CA VAL A 114 -21.64 21.56 11.63
C VAL A 114 -22.80 21.68 12.61
N ALA A 115 -22.59 22.38 13.71
CA ALA A 115 -23.67 22.77 14.60
C ALA A 115 -24.51 23.81 13.86
N PHE A 116 -25.63 23.38 13.28
CA PHE A 116 -26.71 24.31 12.97
C PHE A 116 -27.29 24.76 14.31
N GLN A 117 -27.09 26.03 14.65
CA GLN A 117 -27.84 26.70 15.71
C GLN A 117 -29.10 27.26 15.04
N GLU A 118 -30.28 26.73 15.42
CA GLU A 118 -31.57 27.37 15.16
C GLU A 118 -31.77 28.61 16.05
#